data_AF-A0A0M1JI89-F1
#
_entry.id   AF-A0A0M1JI89-F1
#
_cell.length_a   1.000
_cell.length_b   1.000
_cell.length_c   1.000
_cell.angle_alpha   90.00
_cell.angle_beta   90.00
_cell.angle_gamma   90.00
#
_symmetry.space_group_name_H-M   'P 1'
#
loop_
_entity.id
_entity.type
_entity.pdbx_description
1 polymer ?
#
loop_
_entity_poly.entity_id
_entity_poly.type
_entity_poly.pdbx_seq_one_letter_code
_entity_poly.pdbx_strand_id
1 'polypeptide(L)'
;MVGLRETELYNILKGRDIFLKDLVGLSPRLNGKEVKVVLEDICFDVAHYYSGKGYKAAHQTVGEMGRLGAPQFIFIKSGFNPQANSVILDEIEYLLAKEEIQVTKSRTGMIWLYTNPNTGECGIGLKSLTHICGGVALKQVITCIEQHQEHDKAFIRTGADAIVRSNIAYDTIYYFGHQAKPRKTKAKEWAAKLQQIDTYIHHKTGYAEVNRESKDDLIAALQRENDRLRKQLGLYNAGGLVRWHFLLGTTLDHKFGGSGAVLKSEIETTATQQLLDFAIGNLRNYAKNNRVLDGLDPNADHNIVTYKSHHETLDANAINEHIGYYIGYKKGIEKLTDKDHSQDTYHLVAVCTRYPETLAQQAGAKWSKLQKGVYKLDLLLDITIVVTSQVEVTPHNSSWLLFSHDKNRVEYALALPENADLPEYIPRLLREDLQLKEALNT
;
A
#
# COMPACT_ATOMS: atom_id res chain seq x y z
N MET A 1 68.37 48.73 8.57
CA MET A 1 67.42 48.63 7.45
C MET A 1 67.90 47.54 6.51
N VAL A 2 67.41 46.31 6.71
CA VAL A 2 67.68 45.17 5.82
C VAL A 2 66.65 45.26 4.68
N GLY A 3 67.12 45.27 3.43
CA GLY A 3 66.25 45.40 2.26
C GLY A 3 65.16 44.34 2.24
N LEU A 4 63.90 44.78 2.15
CA LEU A 4 62.76 43.93 1.82
C LEU A 4 63.03 43.29 0.46
N ARG A 5 63.37 41.99 0.44
CA ARG A 5 63.51 41.24 -0.81
C ARG A 5 62.17 41.26 -1.53
N GLU A 6 62.15 41.79 -2.77
CA GLU A 6 60.98 41.69 -3.64
C GLU A 6 60.61 40.21 -3.79
N THR A 7 59.38 39.85 -3.42
CA THR A 7 58.88 38.48 -3.58
C THR A 7 58.34 38.29 -4.98
N GLU A 8 58.36 37.05 -5.48
CA GLU A 8 57.80 36.72 -6.79
C GLU A 8 56.32 37.10 -6.89
N LEU A 9 55.55 36.90 -5.81
CA LEU A 9 54.15 37.36 -5.72
C LEU A 9 54.03 38.90 -5.76
N TYR A 10 54.95 39.64 -5.14
CA TYR A 10 54.97 41.10 -5.25
C TYR A 10 55.14 41.52 -6.71
N ASN A 11 56.01 40.88 -7.47
CA ASN A 11 56.21 41.19 -8.89
C ASN A 11 54.99 40.87 -9.76
N ILE A 12 54.23 39.81 -9.43
CA ILE A 12 52.98 39.45 -10.13
C ILE A 12 51.88 40.51 -9.91
N LEU A 13 51.85 41.13 -8.74
CA LEU A 13 50.80 42.09 -8.35
C LEU A 13 51.22 43.56 -8.54
N LYS A 14 52.50 43.83 -8.76
CA LYS A 14 53.06 45.19 -8.90
C LYS A 14 52.42 45.91 -10.09
N GLY A 15 51.84 47.09 -9.83
CA GLY A 15 51.23 47.94 -10.85
C GLY A 15 49.81 47.54 -11.28
N ARG A 16 49.20 46.55 -10.62
CA ARG A 16 47.81 46.14 -10.90
C ARG A 16 46.82 46.73 -9.91
N ASP A 17 45.58 46.86 -10.37
CA ASP A 17 44.46 47.20 -9.50
C ASP A 17 44.03 45.96 -8.74
N ILE A 18 44.24 45.98 -7.42
CA ILE A 18 44.02 44.81 -6.55
C ILE A 18 42.58 44.76 -6.05
N PHE A 19 42.00 45.92 -5.80
CA PHE A 19 40.68 46.06 -5.19
C PHE A 19 39.71 46.72 -6.15
N LEU A 20 38.44 46.35 -6.05
CA LEU A 20 37.36 47.02 -6.76
C LEU A 20 37.24 48.46 -6.26
N LYS A 21 37.57 49.44 -7.11
CA LYS A 21 37.64 50.86 -6.73
C LYS A 21 36.30 51.60 -6.85
N ASP A 22 35.34 51.05 -7.59
CA ASP A 22 34.07 51.72 -7.92
C ASP A 22 32.98 51.59 -6.84
N LEU A 23 33.35 51.24 -5.61
CA LEU A 23 32.41 51.10 -4.48
C LEU A 23 32.29 52.35 -3.60
N VAL A 24 32.80 53.51 -4.04
CA VAL A 24 32.83 54.75 -3.23
C VAL A 24 31.42 55.11 -2.72
N GLY A 25 31.21 54.97 -1.40
CA GLY A 25 29.94 55.23 -0.71
C GLY A 25 29.04 54.00 -0.48
N LEU A 26 29.31 52.87 -1.15
CA LEU A 26 28.52 51.62 -1.07
C LEU A 26 29.35 50.39 -0.69
N SER A 27 30.58 50.58 -0.21
CA SER A 27 31.43 49.48 0.25
C SER A 27 30.74 48.65 1.35
N PRO A 28 30.66 47.32 1.20
CA PRO A 28 30.09 46.44 2.22
C PRO A 28 30.80 46.63 3.56
N ARG A 29 30.03 46.74 4.64
CA ARG A 29 30.55 46.81 6.01
C ARG A 29 30.35 45.48 6.72
N LEU A 30 31.43 44.92 7.24
CA LEU A 30 31.40 43.73 8.09
C LEU A 30 31.90 44.14 9.48
N ASN A 31 31.07 43.92 10.51
CA ASN A 31 31.35 44.32 11.90
C ASN A 31 31.78 45.80 12.04
N GLY A 32 31.11 46.69 11.31
CA GLY A 32 31.33 48.14 11.37
C GLY A 32 32.57 48.65 10.64
N LYS A 33 33.34 47.78 9.97
CA LYS A 33 34.52 48.16 9.19
C LYS A 33 34.27 47.99 7.69
N GLU A 34 34.78 48.91 6.89
CA GLU A 34 34.74 48.79 5.43
C GLU A 34 35.59 47.59 4.99
N VAL A 35 34.99 46.73 4.18
CA VAL A 35 35.66 45.56 3.61
C VAL A 35 36.16 45.91 2.22
N LYS A 36 37.42 45.58 1.95
CA LYS A 36 37.99 45.72 0.61
C LYS A 36 37.65 44.48 -0.22
N VAL A 37 37.03 44.67 -1.37
CA VAL A 37 36.69 43.59 -2.30
C VAL A 37 37.86 43.42 -3.28
N VAL A 38 38.45 42.23 -3.33
CA VAL A 38 39.55 41.89 -4.24
C VAL A 38 38.97 41.53 -5.60
N LEU A 39 39.61 41.96 -6.68
CA LEU A 39 39.18 41.60 -8.04
C LEU A 39 39.34 40.10 -8.31
N GLU A 40 38.48 39.58 -9.18
CA GLU A 40 38.41 38.15 -9.53
C GLU A 40 39.72 37.64 -10.13
N ASP A 41 40.28 38.38 -11.09
CA ASP A 41 41.55 38.05 -11.76
C ASP A 41 42.70 38.01 -10.76
N ILE A 42 42.73 38.95 -9.81
CA ILE A 42 43.72 38.98 -8.72
C ILE A 42 43.57 37.76 -7.80
N CYS A 43 42.34 37.35 -7.49
CA CYS A 43 42.10 36.12 -6.73
C CYS A 43 42.65 34.89 -7.46
N PHE A 44 42.43 34.82 -8.78
CA PHE A 44 42.96 33.72 -9.60
C PHE A 44 44.49 33.71 -9.62
N ASP A 45 45.14 34.86 -9.81
CA ASP A 45 46.62 34.94 -9.88
C ASP A 45 47.29 34.57 -8.56
N VAL A 46 46.70 34.97 -7.43
CA VAL A 46 47.16 34.56 -6.09
C VAL A 46 47.01 33.04 -5.93
N ALA A 47 45.86 32.47 -6.30
CA ALA A 47 45.64 31.02 -6.23
C ALA A 47 46.59 30.26 -7.18
N HIS A 48 46.86 30.79 -8.37
CA HIS A 48 47.78 30.21 -9.34
C HIS A 48 49.22 30.22 -8.81
N TYR A 49 49.67 31.33 -8.24
CA TYR A 49 50.98 31.45 -7.61
C TYR A 49 51.18 30.38 -6.53
N TYR A 50 50.23 30.24 -5.59
CA TYR A 50 50.34 29.23 -4.53
C TYR A 50 50.16 27.80 -5.04
N SER A 51 49.36 27.58 -6.09
CA SER A 51 49.31 26.30 -6.79
C SER A 51 50.69 25.91 -7.32
N GLY A 52 51.40 26.84 -7.98
CA GLY A 52 52.77 26.63 -8.47
C GLY A 52 53.81 26.37 -7.37
N LYS A 53 53.52 26.80 -6.13
CA LYS A 53 54.33 26.49 -4.94
C LYS A 53 53.94 25.16 -4.26
N GLY A 54 53.02 24.39 -4.83
CA GLY A 54 52.63 23.07 -4.34
C GLY A 54 51.52 23.07 -3.29
N TYR A 55 50.84 24.19 -3.06
CA TYR A 55 49.71 24.24 -2.12
C TYR A 55 48.48 23.55 -2.73
N LYS A 56 48.11 22.39 -2.17
CA LYS A 56 47.02 21.55 -2.67
C LYS A 56 45.67 22.28 -2.78
N ALA A 57 45.32 23.08 -1.76
CA ALA A 57 44.08 23.84 -1.75
C ALA A 57 44.03 24.87 -2.89
N ALA A 58 45.15 25.58 -3.12
CA ALA A 58 45.26 26.54 -4.21
C ALA A 58 45.22 25.84 -5.58
N HIS A 59 45.86 24.68 -5.72
CA HIS A 59 45.80 23.85 -6.92
C HIS A 59 44.37 23.40 -7.24
N GLN A 60 43.63 22.97 -6.21
CA GLN A 60 42.22 22.61 -6.35
C GLN A 60 41.37 23.82 -6.74
N THR A 61 41.57 24.98 -6.09
CA THR A 61 40.85 26.22 -6.43
C THR A 61 41.08 26.65 -7.87
N VAL A 62 42.33 26.63 -8.35
CA VAL A 62 42.67 26.95 -9.75
C VAL A 62 42.02 25.95 -10.70
N GLY A 63 42.04 24.66 -10.36
CA GLY A 63 41.37 23.61 -11.13
C GLY A 63 39.84 23.79 -11.19
N GLU A 64 39.21 24.16 -10.08
CA GLU A 64 37.77 24.44 -9.99
C GLU A 64 37.41 25.70 -10.78
N MET A 65 38.17 26.79 -10.63
CA MET A 65 37.98 28.04 -11.40
C MET A 65 38.20 27.82 -12.89
N GLY A 66 39.18 27.01 -13.30
CA GLY A 66 39.43 26.69 -14.71
C GLY A 66 38.32 25.83 -15.34
N ARG A 67 37.69 24.94 -14.54
CA ARG A 67 36.57 24.11 -15.00
C ARG A 67 35.24 24.88 -15.06
N LEU A 68 34.98 25.75 -14.09
CA LEU A 68 33.68 26.40 -13.90
C LEU A 68 33.62 27.81 -14.51
N GLY A 69 34.77 28.44 -14.72
CA GLY A 69 34.88 29.90 -14.83
C GLY A 69 34.89 30.54 -13.45
N ALA A 70 35.76 31.53 -13.25
CA ALA A 70 35.92 32.18 -11.95
C ALA A 70 34.66 32.92 -11.42
N PRO A 71 33.74 33.48 -12.25
CA PRO A 71 32.49 34.03 -11.73
C PRO A 71 31.57 32.94 -11.17
N GLN A 72 31.45 31.81 -11.87
CA GLN A 72 30.59 30.70 -11.47
C GLN A 72 31.11 30.02 -10.20
N PHE A 73 32.44 29.89 -10.09
CA PHE A 73 33.11 29.42 -8.87
C PHE A 73 32.73 30.30 -7.67
N ILE A 74 32.77 31.62 -7.82
CA ILE A 74 32.40 32.58 -6.77
C ILE A 74 30.93 32.42 -6.38
N PHE A 75 30.01 32.29 -7.34
CA PHE A 75 28.58 32.10 -7.05
C PHE A 75 28.29 30.80 -6.29
N ILE A 76 28.87 29.68 -6.70
CA ILE A 76 28.73 28.39 -6.01
C ILE A 76 29.28 28.47 -4.58
N LYS A 77 30.49 29.01 -4.38
CA LYS A 77 31.11 29.09 -3.05
C LYS A 77 30.42 30.11 -2.13
N SER A 78 29.76 31.12 -2.69
CA SER A 78 28.97 32.10 -1.92
C SER A 78 27.53 31.65 -1.66
N GLY A 79 27.09 30.52 -2.23
CA GLY A 79 25.71 30.04 -2.13
C GLY A 79 24.69 30.93 -2.86
N PHE A 80 25.16 31.79 -3.77
CA PHE A 80 24.31 32.68 -4.55
C PHE A 80 23.83 31.97 -5.81
N ASN A 81 22.52 31.75 -5.94
CA ASN A 81 21.89 31.21 -7.13
C ASN A 81 21.13 32.33 -7.87
N PRO A 82 21.63 32.87 -9.00
CA PRO A 82 20.89 33.86 -9.77
C PRO A 82 19.60 33.21 -10.26
N GLN A 83 18.44 33.78 -9.88
CA GLN A 83 17.12 33.20 -10.20
C GLN A 83 17.02 32.80 -11.67
N ALA A 84 16.94 31.49 -11.93
CA ALA A 84 16.67 30.95 -13.24
C ALA A 84 15.22 31.29 -13.61
N ASN A 85 15.01 31.95 -14.75
CA ASN A 85 13.67 32.06 -15.31
C ASN A 85 13.15 30.64 -15.59
N SER A 86 11.91 30.31 -15.23
CA SER A 86 11.30 29.02 -15.55
C SER A 86 10.04 29.18 -16.40
N VAL A 87 9.62 28.10 -17.04
CA VAL A 87 8.37 28.02 -17.83
C VAL A 87 7.75 26.64 -17.67
N ILE A 88 6.43 26.57 -17.51
CA ILE A 88 5.69 25.30 -17.46
C ILE A 88 5.27 24.92 -18.88
N LEU A 89 5.66 23.72 -19.32
CA LEU A 89 5.29 23.13 -20.61
C LEU A 89 4.81 21.70 -20.36
N ASP A 90 3.58 21.40 -20.77
CA ASP A 90 2.94 20.08 -20.58
C ASP A 90 3.08 19.57 -19.13
N GLU A 91 2.75 20.42 -18.16
CA GLU A 91 2.83 20.15 -16.72
C GLU A 91 4.25 19.96 -16.15
N ILE A 92 5.29 20.11 -16.97
CA ILE A 92 6.70 20.06 -16.54
C ILE A 92 7.26 21.48 -16.47
N GLU A 93 7.82 21.86 -15.32
CA GLU A 93 8.59 23.10 -15.17
C GLU A 93 9.99 22.92 -15.78
N TYR A 94 10.34 23.78 -16.74
CA TYR A 94 11.67 23.85 -17.34
C TYR A 94 12.38 25.12 -16.93
N LEU A 95 13.67 25.02 -16.58
CA LEU A 95 14.55 26.18 -16.47
C LEU A 95 14.84 26.73 -17.86
N LEU A 96 14.79 28.05 -18.00
CA LEU A 96 14.77 28.75 -19.29
C LEU A 96 15.83 29.86 -19.34
N ALA A 97 16.61 29.88 -20.41
CA ALA A 97 17.47 30.99 -20.75
C ALA A 97 17.14 31.54 -22.14
N LYS A 98 17.25 32.87 -22.29
CA LYS A 98 17.02 33.58 -23.55
C LYS A 98 18.26 34.36 -23.94
N GLU A 99 18.69 34.24 -25.19
CA GLU A 99 19.84 34.98 -25.73
C GLU A 99 19.45 35.62 -27.06
N GLU A 100 19.57 36.94 -27.16
CA GLU A 100 19.38 37.64 -28.43
C GLU A 100 20.66 37.53 -29.27
N ILE A 101 20.52 37.18 -30.54
CA ILE A 101 21.63 37.03 -31.46
C ILE A 101 21.41 37.77 -32.76
N GLN A 102 22.49 38.26 -33.35
CA GLN A 102 22.47 38.74 -34.73
C GLN A 102 22.49 37.55 -35.69
N VAL A 103 21.41 37.36 -36.45
CA VAL A 103 21.26 36.27 -37.44
C VAL A 103 21.82 36.70 -38.79
N THR A 104 21.54 37.94 -39.20
CA THR A 104 22.14 38.59 -40.38
C THR A 104 22.42 40.06 -40.07
N LYS A 105 23.09 40.80 -40.97
CA LYS A 105 23.38 42.24 -40.76
C LYS A 105 22.13 43.08 -40.45
N SER A 106 20.95 42.67 -40.91
CA SER A 106 19.67 43.39 -40.73
C SER A 106 18.65 42.67 -39.84
N ARG A 107 18.97 41.51 -39.27
CA ARG A 107 18.01 40.69 -38.49
C ARG A 107 18.61 40.14 -37.21
N THR A 108 17.95 40.39 -36.08
CA THR A 108 18.17 39.69 -34.81
C THR A 108 17.18 38.54 -34.62
N GLY A 109 17.51 37.61 -33.73
CA GLY A 109 16.66 36.48 -33.38
C GLY A 109 16.91 36.03 -31.95
N MET A 110 15.88 35.47 -31.31
CA MET A 110 15.98 34.95 -29.95
C MET A 110 16.28 33.44 -29.94
N ILE A 111 17.23 33.06 -29.11
CA ILE A 111 17.53 31.67 -28.76
C ILE A 111 16.89 31.34 -27.43
N TRP A 112 16.25 30.18 -27.36
CA TRP A 112 15.62 29.63 -26.16
C TRP A 112 16.32 28.32 -25.80
N LEU A 113 16.87 28.26 -24.59
CA LEU A 113 17.58 27.11 -24.03
C LEU A 113 16.81 26.58 -22.83
N TYR A 114 16.67 25.27 -22.73
CA TYR A 114 15.83 24.62 -21.73
C TYR A 114 16.60 23.55 -20.97
N THR A 115 16.37 23.44 -19.66
CA THR A 115 16.85 22.34 -18.82
C THR A 115 15.70 21.84 -17.95
N ASN A 116 15.47 20.52 -17.93
CA ASN A 116 14.56 19.89 -16.99
C ASN A 116 15.25 19.82 -15.62
N PRO A 117 14.74 20.53 -14.59
CA PRO A 117 15.38 20.58 -13.28
C PRO A 117 15.35 19.22 -12.55
N ASN A 118 14.44 18.31 -12.93
CA ASN A 118 14.30 17.01 -12.29
C ASN A 118 15.25 15.96 -12.84
N THR A 119 15.57 16.00 -14.14
CA THR A 119 16.37 14.98 -14.83
C THR A 119 17.74 15.48 -15.27
N GLY A 120 17.95 16.80 -15.35
CA GLY A 120 19.15 17.41 -15.93
C GLY A 120 19.18 17.38 -17.47
N GLU A 121 18.17 16.80 -18.11
CA GLU A 121 18.05 16.75 -19.57
C GLU A 121 17.86 18.15 -20.15
N CYS A 122 18.58 18.50 -21.21
CA CYS A 122 18.59 19.87 -21.74
C CYS A 122 18.58 19.93 -23.28
N GLY A 123 18.16 21.08 -23.82
CA GLY A 123 17.98 21.24 -25.26
C GLY A 123 17.72 22.67 -25.73
N ILE A 124 17.58 22.82 -27.05
CA ILE A 124 17.36 24.09 -27.75
C ILE A 124 15.99 24.09 -28.40
N GLY A 125 15.26 25.21 -28.30
CA GLY A 125 13.99 25.37 -29.01
C GLY A 125 14.16 25.21 -30.53
N LEU A 126 13.27 24.45 -31.17
CA LEU A 126 13.38 24.12 -32.60
C LEU A 126 13.49 25.37 -33.51
N LYS A 127 12.72 26.42 -33.21
CA LYS A 127 12.81 27.70 -33.94
C LYS A 127 14.14 28.41 -33.72
N SER A 128 14.75 28.25 -32.55
CA SER A 128 16.06 28.84 -32.24
C SER A 128 17.17 28.26 -33.11
N LEU A 129 17.08 26.99 -33.51
CA LEU A 129 18.02 26.39 -34.45
C LEU A 129 18.04 27.09 -35.81
N THR A 130 16.91 27.64 -36.27
CA THR A 130 16.87 28.43 -37.52
C THR A 130 17.74 29.69 -37.43
N HIS A 131 17.72 30.37 -36.28
CA HIS A 131 18.51 31.56 -36.02
C HIS A 131 20.00 31.22 -35.88
N ILE A 132 20.32 30.20 -35.09
CA ILE A 132 21.69 29.72 -34.88
C ILE A 132 22.33 29.28 -36.20
N CYS A 133 21.55 28.62 -37.06
CA CYS A 133 22.01 28.16 -38.37
C CYS A 133 22.09 29.28 -39.43
N GLY A 134 22.02 30.56 -39.04
CA GLY A 134 22.16 31.69 -39.95
C GLY A 134 20.91 31.96 -40.80
N GLY A 135 19.72 31.74 -40.24
CA GLY A 135 18.43 32.01 -40.88
C GLY A 135 17.96 30.92 -41.86
N VAL A 136 18.45 29.69 -41.70
CA VAL A 136 18.02 28.53 -42.48
C VAL A 136 16.52 28.29 -42.28
N ALA A 137 15.81 27.94 -43.36
CA ALA A 137 14.37 27.71 -43.29
C ALA A 137 14.04 26.56 -42.34
N LEU A 138 12.98 26.69 -41.53
CA LEU A 138 12.58 25.68 -40.55
C LEU A 138 12.42 24.29 -41.15
N LYS A 139 11.85 24.19 -42.36
CA LYS A 139 11.72 22.92 -43.09
C LYS A 139 13.07 22.22 -43.31
N GLN A 140 14.12 22.98 -43.64
CA GLN A 140 15.46 22.42 -43.85
C GLN A 140 16.10 21.96 -42.55
N VAL A 141 15.83 22.66 -41.44
CA VAL A 141 16.27 22.23 -40.09
C VAL A 141 15.58 20.92 -39.71
N ILE A 142 14.27 20.82 -39.90
CA ILE A 142 13.51 19.59 -39.61
C ILE A 142 14.03 18.41 -40.44
N THR A 143 14.21 18.58 -41.74
CA THR A 143 14.77 17.52 -42.60
C THR A 143 16.16 17.07 -42.14
N CYS A 144 16.99 17.99 -41.65
CA CYS A 144 18.30 17.62 -41.08
C CYS A 144 18.16 16.77 -39.81
N ILE A 145 17.21 17.11 -38.93
CA ILE A 145 16.93 16.35 -37.71
C ILE A 145 16.36 14.96 -38.04
N GLU A 146 15.44 14.87 -39.01
CA GLU A 146 14.86 13.61 -39.48
C GLU A 146 15.90 12.65 -40.09
N GLN A 147 17.00 13.20 -40.65
CA GLN A 147 18.11 12.42 -41.18
C GLN A 147 19.13 11.98 -40.11
N HIS A 148 18.95 12.40 -38.86
CA HIS A 148 19.82 12.01 -37.76
C HIS A 148 19.59 10.54 -37.34
N GLN A 149 20.65 9.83 -36.95
CA GLN A 149 20.55 8.42 -36.56
C GLN A 149 19.61 8.20 -35.36
N GLU A 150 19.56 9.17 -34.45
CA GLU A 150 18.69 9.17 -33.26
C GLU A 150 17.43 10.05 -33.41
N HIS A 151 16.91 10.22 -34.64
CA HIS A 151 15.76 11.11 -34.89
C HIS A 151 14.51 10.78 -34.03
N ASP A 152 14.28 9.51 -33.70
CA ASP A 152 13.18 9.08 -32.82
C ASP A 152 13.26 9.67 -31.39
N LYS A 153 14.44 10.11 -30.97
CA LYS A 153 14.70 10.75 -29.67
C LYS A 153 15.11 12.22 -29.80
N ALA A 154 14.92 12.81 -30.99
CA ALA A 154 15.31 14.19 -31.29
C ALA A 154 14.70 15.23 -30.37
N PHE A 155 13.52 14.94 -29.84
CA PHE A 155 12.76 15.90 -29.07
C PHE A 155 12.67 15.46 -27.62
N ILE A 156 13.00 16.37 -26.72
CA ILE A 156 12.59 16.31 -25.31
C ILE A 156 11.09 16.60 -25.23
N ARG A 157 10.62 17.48 -26.12
CA ARG A 157 9.23 17.88 -26.24
C ARG A 157 8.88 18.19 -27.69
N THR A 158 7.68 17.79 -28.12
CA THR A 158 7.12 18.08 -29.45
C THR A 158 6.06 19.20 -29.40
N GLY A 159 5.65 19.74 -30.57
CA GLY A 159 4.59 20.76 -30.66
C GLY A 159 5.10 22.17 -30.98
N ALA A 160 4.29 23.20 -30.67
CA ALA A 160 4.56 24.60 -31.06
C ALA A 160 5.88 25.16 -30.47
N ASP A 161 6.22 24.70 -29.26
CA ASP A 161 7.46 24.99 -28.52
C ASP A 161 8.31 23.73 -28.39
N ALA A 162 8.52 23.03 -29.51
CA ALA A 162 9.33 21.82 -29.53
C ALA A 162 10.77 22.10 -29.08
N ILE A 163 11.30 21.21 -28.24
CA ILE A 163 12.65 21.30 -27.67
C ILE A 163 13.47 20.15 -28.26
N VAL A 164 14.48 20.51 -29.04
CA VAL A 164 15.43 19.55 -29.63
C VAL A 164 16.49 19.22 -28.59
N ARG A 165 16.70 17.94 -28.35
CA ARG A 165 17.72 17.41 -27.42
C ARG A 165 19.10 17.96 -27.78
N SER A 166 19.88 18.32 -26.77
CA SER A 166 21.15 19.03 -26.93
C SER A 166 22.13 18.38 -27.91
N ASN A 167 22.38 17.07 -27.83
CA ASN A 167 23.26 16.37 -28.78
C ASN A 167 22.80 16.54 -30.24
N ILE A 168 21.51 16.34 -30.51
CA ILE A 168 20.93 16.41 -31.85
C ILE A 168 20.85 17.86 -32.35
N ALA A 169 20.61 18.80 -31.44
CA ALA A 169 20.72 20.23 -31.72
C ALA A 169 22.15 20.61 -32.13
N TYR A 170 23.17 20.11 -31.43
CA TYR A 170 24.57 20.33 -31.77
C TYR A 170 24.90 19.76 -33.16
N ASP A 171 24.53 18.52 -33.44
CA ASP A 171 24.81 17.87 -34.72
C ASP A 171 24.14 18.60 -35.89
N THR A 172 22.92 19.10 -35.69
CA THR A 172 22.20 19.94 -36.66
C THR A 172 22.97 21.24 -36.94
N ILE A 173 23.46 21.93 -35.90
CA ILE A 173 24.24 23.16 -36.05
C ILE A 173 25.57 22.87 -36.75
N TYR A 174 26.23 21.77 -36.37
CA TYR A 174 27.49 21.32 -36.96
C TYR A 174 27.34 21.03 -38.46
N TYR A 175 26.27 20.33 -38.85
CA TYR A 175 25.95 20.04 -40.24
C TYR A 175 25.88 21.32 -41.08
N PHE A 176 25.10 22.32 -40.67
CA PHE A 176 24.98 23.57 -41.43
C PHE A 176 26.28 24.41 -41.44
N GLY A 177 27.12 24.29 -40.41
CA GLY A 177 28.40 24.98 -40.32
C GLY A 177 29.50 24.38 -41.20
N HIS A 178 29.52 23.05 -41.35
CA HIS A 178 30.66 22.32 -41.92
C HIS A 178 30.34 21.43 -43.12
N GLN A 179 29.13 20.89 -43.20
CA GLN A 179 28.77 19.84 -44.16
C GLN A 179 27.82 20.34 -45.25
N ALA A 180 26.83 21.17 -44.91
CA ALA A 180 25.86 21.71 -45.85
C ALA A 180 26.50 22.61 -46.93
N LYS A 181 25.89 22.65 -48.13
CA LYS A 181 26.26 23.55 -49.22
C LYS A 181 25.08 24.46 -49.58
N PRO A 182 25.20 25.81 -49.46
CA PRO A 182 26.35 26.55 -48.93
C PRO A 182 26.46 26.45 -47.41
N ARG A 183 27.70 26.41 -46.91
CA ARG A 183 28.00 26.42 -45.47
C ARG A 183 27.55 27.75 -44.84
N LYS A 184 27.10 27.70 -43.60
CA LYS A 184 26.64 28.86 -42.86
C LYS A 184 27.69 29.29 -41.84
N THR A 185 28.28 30.47 -42.06
CA THR A 185 29.31 31.03 -41.18
C THR A 185 28.82 31.15 -39.73
N LYS A 186 27.56 31.56 -39.53
CA LYS A 186 26.96 31.67 -38.19
C LYS A 186 26.83 30.31 -37.50
N ALA A 187 26.42 29.27 -38.23
CA ALA A 187 26.35 27.92 -37.70
C ALA A 187 27.75 27.41 -37.29
N LYS A 188 28.78 27.72 -38.08
CA LYS A 188 30.18 27.38 -37.79
C LYS A 188 30.69 28.04 -36.50
N GLU A 189 30.38 29.34 -36.29
CA GLU A 189 30.71 30.05 -35.05
C GLU A 189 30.04 29.40 -33.83
N TRP A 190 28.76 29.08 -33.94
CA TRP A 190 28.00 28.46 -32.86
C TRP A 190 28.42 27.01 -32.58
N ALA A 191 28.78 26.23 -33.60
CA ALA A 191 29.33 24.89 -33.42
C ALA A 191 30.63 24.93 -32.60
N ALA A 192 31.51 25.91 -32.84
CA ALA A 192 32.72 26.11 -32.03
C ALA A 192 32.38 26.50 -30.58
N LYS A 193 31.38 27.35 -30.37
CA LYS A 193 30.92 27.79 -29.04
C LYS A 193 30.23 26.67 -28.25
N LEU A 194 29.55 25.75 -28.92
CA LEU A 194 28.69 24.73 -28.31
C LEU A 194 29.32 23.32 -28.27
N GLN A 195 30.64 23.19 -28.35
CA GLN A 195 31.31 21.87 -28.27
C GLN A 195 30.95 21.08 -27.00
N GLN A 196 30.68 21.78 -25.90
CA GLN A 196 30.12 21.22 -24.66
C GLN A 196 28.71 21.78 -24.45
N ILE A 197 27.79 21.41 -25.35
CA ILE A 197 26.44 22.00 -25.41
C ILE A 197 25.67 21.85 -24.10
N ASP A 198 25.76 20.71 -23.42
CA ASP A 198 25.04 20.48 -22.15
C ASP A 198 25.53 21.43 -21.07
N THR A 199 26.85 21.52 -20.88
CA THR A 199 27.48 22.45 -19.93
C THR A 199 27.12 23.90 -20.25
N TYR A 200 27.10 24.26 -21.53
CA TYR A 200 26.69 25.59 -21.96
C TYR A 200 25.23 25.88 -21.59
N ILE A 201 24.31 24.96 -21.89
CA ILE A 201 22.88 25.13 -21.62
C ILE A 201 22.63 25.17 -20.11
N HIS A 202 23.19 24.24 -19.33
CA HIS A 202 23.06 24.22 -17.87
C HIS A 202 23.55 25.50 -17.22
N HIS A 203 24.72 26.00 -17.66
CA HIS A 203 25.25 27.28 -17.20
C HIS A 203 24.29 28.43 -17.53
N LYS A 204 23.75 28.48 -18.75
CA LYS A 204 22.83 29.55 -19.16
C LYS A 204 21.50 29.48 -18.43
N THR A 205 20.98 28.28 -18.16
CA THR A 205 19.70 28.08 -17.44
C THR A 205 19.84 28.15 -15.93
N GLY A 206 21.04 28.35 -15.38
CA GLY A 206 21.26 28.34 -13.92
C GLY A 206 21.00 26.98 -13.27
N TYR A 207 21.16 25.89 -14.02
CA TYR A 207 20.97 24.55 -13.47
C TYR A 207 22.13 24.19 -12.55
N ALA A 208 21.82 23.96 -11.27
CA ALA A 208 22.73 23.38 -10.30
C ALA A 208 22.22 21.97 -9.97
N GLU A 209 23.10 20.98 -10.05
CA GLU A 209 22.77 19.60 -9.68
C GLU A 209 22.46 19.56 -8.17
N VAL A 210 21.17 19.46 -7.80
CA VAL A 210 20.73 19.52 -6.41
C VAL A 210 21.04 18.18 -5.72
N ASN A 211 21.63 18.26 -4.52
CA ASN A 211 22.08 17.14 -3.70
C ASN A 211 20.95 16.10 -3.47
N ARG A 212 21.16 14.85 -3.90
CA ARG A 212 20.14 13.77 -3.91
C ARG A 212 19.54 13.43 -2.53
N GLU A 213 20.26 13.67 -1.45
CA GLU A 213 19.83 13.35 -0.06
C GLU A 213 18.49 13.99 0.34
N SER A 214 18.18 15.21 -0.10
CA SER A 214 16.94 15.91 0.28
C SER A 214 15.67 15.33 -0.37
N LYS A 215 15.80 14.59 -1.49
CA LYS A 215 14.67 13.92 -2.14
C LYS A 215 14.33 12.60 -1.45
N ASP A 216 15.32 11.91 -0.89
CA ASP A 216 15.11 10.63 -0.20
C ASP A 216 14.31 10.83 1.10
N ASP A 217 14.57 11.92 1.84
CA ASP A 217 13.79 12.29 3.03
C ASP A 217 12.31 12.60 2.70
N LEU A 218 12.08 13.27 1.57
CA LEU A 218 10.74 13.59 1.10
C LEU A 218 9.99 12.32 0.63
N ILE A 219 10.69 11.41 -0.04
CA ILE A 219 10.16 10.10 -0.42
C ILE A 219 9.81 9.28 0.83
N ALA A 220 10.66 9.27 1.84
CA ALA A 220 10.39 8.60 3.11
C ALA A 220 9.21 9.22 3.88
N ALA A 221 9.01 10.54 3.79
CA ALA A 221 7.83 11.21 4.34
C ALA A 221 6.54 10.83 3.58
N LEU A 222 6.60 10.80 2.24
CA LEU A 222 5.48 10.39 1.38
C LEU A 222 5.10 8.91 1.56
N GLN A 223 6.08 8.03 1.78
CA GLN A 223 5.83 6.63 2.08
C GLN A 223 5.11 6.45 3.41
N ARG A 224 5.55 7.18 4.46
CA ARG A 224 4.88 7.18 5.76
C ARG A 224 3.42 7.65 5.68
N GLU A 225 3.16 8.70 4.89
CA GLU A 225 1.79 9.19 4.70
C GLU A 225 0.93 8.22 3.88
N ASN A 226 1.49 7.59 2.84
CA ASN A 226 0.78 6.54 2.10
C ASN A 226 0.43 5.33 3.00
N ASP A 227 1.32 4.92 3.91
CA ASP A 227 1.04 3.86 4.85
C ASP A 227 -0.03 4.25 5.88
N ARG A 228 -0.05 5.52 6.31
CA ARG A 228 -1.14 6.08 7.14
C ARG A 228 -2.47 6.05 6.41
N LEU A 229 -2.51 6.50 5.16
CA LEU A 229 -3.71 6.51 4.32
C LEU A 229 -4.19 5.10 4.01
N ARG A 230 -3.30 4.13 3.78
CA ARG A 230 -3.65 2.70 3.61
C ARG A 230 -4.29 2.11 4.87
N LYS A 231 -3.75 2.44 6.06
CA LYS A 231 -4.36 2.04 7.34
C LYS A 231 -5.74 2.67 7.52
N GLN A 232 -5.90 3.96 7.14
CA GLN A 232 -7.21 4.61 7.15
C GLN A 232 -8.18 3.99 6.14
N LEU A 233 -7.72 3.64 4.93
CA LEU A 233 -8.54 2.98 3.91
C LEU A 233 -9.02 1.60 4.40
N GLY A 234 -8.19 0.88 5.16
CA GLY A 234 -8.57 -0.38 5.81
C GLY A 234 -9.70 -0.26 6.84
N LEU A 235 -9.99 0.95 7.34
CA LEU A 235 -11.13 1.25 8.21
C LEU A 235 -12.46 1.35 7.45
N TYR A 236 -12.47 1.32 6.12
CA TYR A 236 -13.69 1.40 5.31
C TYR A 236 -13.86 0.13 4.48
N ASN A 237 -15.11 -0.32 4.29
CA ASN A 237 -15.42 -1.42 3.38
C ASN A 237 -15.55 -0.93 1.92
N ALA A 238 -15.79 -1.84 0.98
CA ALA A 238 -15.92 -1.52 -0.45
C ALA A 238 -17.05 -0.52 -0.77
N GLY A 239 -18.03 -0.34 0.14
CA GLY A 239 -19.09 0.66 0.03
C GLY A 239 -18.80 1.99 0.72
N GLY A 240 -17.57 2.20 1.22
CA GLY A 240 -17.19 3.43 1.93
C GLY A 240 -17.75 3.55 3.34
N LEU A 241 -18.31 2.48 3.91
CA LEU A 241 -18.80 2.46 5.30
C LEU A 241 -17.68 2.06 6.26
N VAL A 242 -17.68 2.69 7.43
CA VAL A 242 -16.71 2.39 8.50
C VAL A 242 -16.86 0.94 8.97
N ARG A 243 -15.76 0.20 9.00
CA ARG A 243 -15.61 -1.13 9.60
C ARG A 243 -15.44 -1.00 11.10
N TRP A 244 -16.56 -0.81 11.82
CA TRP A 244 -16.58 -0.59 13.26
C TRP A 244 -15.82 -1.64 14.08
N HIS A 245 -15.91 -2.92 13.71
CA HIS A 245 -15.18 -4.00 14.37
C HIS A 245 -13.65 -3.86 14.23
N PHE A 246 -13.19 -3.51 13.03
CA PHE A 246 -11.77 -3.28 12.76
C PHE A 246 -11.25 -1.98 13.43
N LEU A 247 -12.08 -0.92 13.48
CA LEU A 247 -11.77 0.32 14.19
C LEU A 247 -11.60 0.08 15.70
N LEU A 248 -12.51 -0.68 16.31
CA LEU A 248 -12.39 -1.07 17.71
C LEU A 248 -11.14 -1.92 17.94
N GLY A 249 -10.90 -2.92 17.08
CA GLY A 249 -9.69 -3.75 17.14
C GLY A 249 -8.41 -2.91 17.09
N THR A 250 -8.31 -1.97 16.15
CA THR A 250 -7.17 -1.06 16.03
C THR A 250 -7.00 -0.16 17.27
N THR A 251 -8.10 0.33 17.82
CA THR A 251 -8.09 1.16 19.03
C THR A 251 -7.58 0.38 20.24
N LEU A 252 -8.04 -0.86 20.41
CA LEU A 252 -7.59 -1.74 21.49
C LEU A 252 -6.13 -2.15 21.30
N ASP A 253 -5.69 -2.41 20.07
CA ASP A 253 -4.29 -2.72 19.76
C ASP A 253 -3.38 -1.56 20.18
N HIS A 254 -3.77 -0.32 19.86
CA HIS A 254 -3.03 0.86 20.31
C HIS A 254 -2.99 0.99 21.84
N LYS A 255 -4.11 0.70 22.52
CA LYS A 255 -4.21 0.78 23.98
C LYS A 255 -3.34 -0.27 24.67
N PHE A 256 -3.28 -1.48 24.13
CA PHE A 256 -2.57 -2.60 24.73
C PHE A 256 -1.15 -2.81 24.16
N GLY A 257 -0.77 -2.05 23.13
CA GLY A 257 0.56 -2.07 22.52
C GLY A 257 1.66 -1.87 23.56
N GLY A 258 2.64 -2.78 23.58
CA GLY A 258 3.76 -2.75 24.53
C GLY A 258 3.49 -3.37 25.91
N SER A 259 2.26 -3.81 26.20
CA SER A 259 1.92 -4.50 27.47
C SER A 259 2.21 -6.00 27.47
N GLY A 260 2.57 -6.57 26.31
CA GLY A 260 2.69 -8.02 26.14
C GLY A 260 1.35 -8.74 25.86
N ALA A 261 0.22 -8.04 25.91
CA ALA A 261 -1.07 -8.59 25.49
C ALA A 261 -1.11 -8.81 23.96
N VAL A 262 -1.70 -9.93 23.54
CA VAL A 262 -1.89 -10.28 22.12
C VAL A 262 -3.35 -10.08 21.76
N LEU A 263 -3.64 -9.06 20.95
CA LEU A 263 -4.97 -8.86 20.38
C LEU A 263 -5.10 -9.59 19.05
N LYS A 264 -6.20 -10.32 18.89
CA LYS A 264 -6.63 -10.90 17.61
C LYS A 264 -8.07 -10.44 17.37
N SER A 265 -8.32 -9.78 16.23
CA SER A 265 -9.65 -9.25 15.87
C SER A 265 -10.25 -10.05 14.71
N GLU A 266 -11.59 -10.14 14.66
CA GLU A 266 -12.33 -10.83 13.59
C GLU A 266 -11.81 -12.27 13.33
N ILE A 267 -11.59 -13.02 14.41
CA ILE A 267 -11.08 -14.40 14.34
C ILE A 267 -12.17 -15.32 13.79
N GLU A 268 -11.83 -16.10 12.76
CA GLU A 268 -12.66 -17.24 12.33
C GLU A 268 -12.70 -18.28 13.44
N THR A 269 -13.89 -18.55 13.97
CA THR A 269 -14.07 -19.43 15.13
C THR A 269 -14.23 -20.90 14.74
N THR A 270 -14.41 -21.20 13.45
CA THR A 270 -14.62 -22.56 12.97
C THR A 270 -13.33 -23.14 12.34
N ALA A 271 -12.39 -23.58 13.19
CA ALA A 271 -11.19 -24.29 12.71
C ALA A 271 -11.51 -25.69 12.14
N THR A 272 -12.61 -26.28 12.60
CA THR A 272 -13.16 -27.56 12.14
C THR A 272 -14.63 -27.37 11.76
N GLN A 273 -15.12 -28.19 10.82
CA GLN A 273 -16.52 -28.19 10.44
C GLN A 273 -17.37 -28.60 11.65
N GLN A 274 -18.15 -27.65 12.17
CA GLN A 274 -19.15 -27.90 13.20
C GLN A 274 -20.44 -28.36 12.55
N LEU A 275 -20.91 -29.54 12.91
CA LEU A 275 -22.14 -30.13 12.38
C LEU A 275 -23.21 -30.13 13.46
N LEU A 276 -24.39 -29.62 13.13
CA LEU A 276 -25.59 -29.87 13.90
C LEU A 276 -26.00 -31.33 13.71
N ASP A 277 -26.29 -32.04 14.81
CA ASP A 277 -26.66 -33.45 14.74
C ASP A 277 -27.94 -33.64 13.91
N PHE A 278 -29.03 -32.93 14.25
CA PHE A 278 -30.26 -32.95 13.44
C PHE A 278 -31.01 -31.62 13.43
N ALA A 279 -31.59 -31.28 12.28
CA ALA A 279 -32.65 -30.28 12.14
C ALA A 279 -33.88 -30.97 11.54
N ILE A 280 -34.97 -31.02 12.30
CA ILE A 280 -36.22 -31.65 11.88
C ILE A 280 -37.24 -30.56 11.57
N GLY A 281 -37.52 -30.37 10.28
CA GLY A 281 -38.50 -29.40 9.80
C GLY A 281 -39.87 -30.02 9.49
N ASN A 282 -40.91 -29.20 9.45
CA ASN A 282 -42.25 -29.56 8.98
C ASN A 282 -42.91 -30.75 9.70
N LEU A 283 -42.59 -30.94 10.98
CA LEU A 283 -43.08 -32.05 11.79
C LEU A 283 -44.62 -32.05 11.93
N ARG A 284 -45.27 -30.89 11.77
CA ARG A 284 -46.73 -30.73 11.64
C ARG A 284 -47.38 -31.68 10.63
N ASN A 285 -46.70 -32.01 9.53
CA ASN A 285 -47.26 -32.91 8.52
C ASN A 285 -47.26 -34.37 8.98
N TYR A 286 -46.20 -34.78 9.68
CA TYR A 286 -46.13 -36.09 10.31
C TYR A 286 -47.17 -36.22 11.42
N ALA A 287 -47.33 -35.17 12.22
CA ALA A 287 -48.27 -35.09 13.34
C ALA A 287 -49.76 -35.19 12.96
N LYS A 288 -50.12 -35.01 11.67
CA LYS A 288 -51.50 -35.15 11.19
C LYS A 288 -52.04 -36.56 11.37
N ASN A 289 -51.19 -37.57 11.16
CA ASN A 289 -51.59 -38.97 11.15
C ASN A 289 -50.87 -39.80 12.21
N ASN A 290 -49.80 -39.26 12.82
CA ASN A 290 -48.94 -39.99 13.74
C ASN A 290 -48.72 -39.19 15.03
N ARG A 291 -48.54 -39.90 16.14
CA ARG A 291 -48.03 -39.28 17.36
C ARG A 291 -46.54 -39.02 17.21
N VAL A 292 -46.12 -37.83 17.62
CA VAL A 292 -44.73 -37.37 17.53
C VAL A 292 -43.95 -37.91 18.73
N LEU A 293 -42.65 -38.15 18.53
CA LEU A 293 -41.70 -38.52 19.56
C LEU A 293 -41.76 -37.54 20.74
N ASP A 294 -41.76 -38.08 21.97
CA ASP A 294 -41.80 -37.26 23.17
C ASP A 294 -40.60 -36.28 23.20
N GLY A 295 -40.88 -35.01 23.52
CA GLY A 295 -39.91 -33.93 23.59
C GLY A 295 -39.75 -33.09 22.31
N LEU A 296 -40.21 -33.59 21.15
CA LEU A 296 -40.30 -32.77 19.94
C LEU A 296 -41.61 -31.95 19.92
N ASP A 297 -41.55 -30.75 19.33
CA ASP A 297 -42.73 -29.91 19.12
C ASP A 297 -43.16 -29.97 17.64
N PRO A 298 -44.37 -30.50 17.34
CA PRO A 298 -44.89 -30.52 15.97
C PRO A 298 -45.25 -29.14 15.42
N ASN A 299 -45.45 -28.13 16.28
CA ASN A 299 -45.83 -26.78 15.87
C ASN A 299 -44.61 -25.91 15.54
N ALA A 300 -43.43 -26.29 16.04
CA ALA A 300 -42.18 -25.62 15.70
C ALA A 300 -41.83 -25.85 14.22
N ASP A 301 -41.40 -24.80 13.53
CA ASP A 301 -40.93 -24.91 12.16
C ASP A 301 -39.67 -25.77 12.07
N HIS A 302 -38.80 -25.65 13.08
CA HIS A 302 -37.57 -26.44 13.22
C HIS A 302 -37.40 -26.96 14.65
N ASN A 303 -37.25 -28.28 14.79
CA ASN A 303 -36.71 -28.88 16.00
C ASN A 303 -35.20 -29.05 15.80
N ILE A 304 -34.41 -28.30 16.58
CA ILE A 304 -32.95 -28.34 16.54
C ILE A 304 -32.52 -29.34 17.60
N VAL A 305 -31.86 -30.42 17.17
CA VAL A 305 -31.55 -31.56 18.03
C VAL A 305 -30.05 -31.73 18.17
N THR A 306 -29.58 -31.91 19.41
CA THR A 306 -28.27 -32.53 19.68
C THR A 306 -28.47 -33.89 20.31
N TYR A 307 -27.58 -34.85 20.01
CA TYR A 307 -27.60 -36.18 20.58
C TYR A 307 -26.28 -36.48 21.29
N LYS A 308 -26.38 -36.96 22.54
CA LYS A 308 -25.27 -37.51 23.30
C LYS A 308 -25.51 -38.98 23.56
N SER A 309 -24.66 -39.81 22.95
CA SER A 309 -24.72 -41.26 23.06
C SER A 309 -24.38 -41.74 24.48
N HIS A 310 -24.45 -43.04 24.71
CA HIS A 310 -24.02 -43.61 26.00
C HIS A 310 -22.52 -43.46 26.26
N HIS A 311 -21.71 -43.14 25.25
CA HIS A 311 -20.28 -42.84 25.39
C HIS A 311 -20.00 -41.40 25.81
N GLU A 312 -21.00 -40.53 25.72
CA GLU A 312 -20.86 -39.10 25.97
C GLU A 312 -21.73 -38.68 27.15
N THR A 313 -21.44 -37.51 27.70
CA THR A 313 -22.23 -36.91 28.78
C THR A 313 -22.85 -35.62 28.25
N LEU A 314 -24.14 -35.42 28.53
CA LEU A 314 -24.78 -34.13 28.31
C LEU A 314 -24.46 -33.22 29.50
N ASP A 315 -23.49 -32.33 29.32
CA ASP A 315 -23.05 -31.37 30.33
C ASP A 315 -23.35 -29.91 29.91
N ALA A 316 -22.94 -28.95 30.73
CA ALA A 316 -23.18 -27.53 30.47
C ALA A 316 -22.49 -27.03 29.19
N ASN A 317 -21.34 -27.61 28.81
CA ASN A 317 -20.64 -27.24 27.57
C ASN A 317 -21.41 -27.76 26.36
N ALA A 318 -21.90 -29.00 26.39
CA ALA A 318 -22.74 -29.55 25.34
C ALA A 318 -24.02 -28.73 25.12
N ILE A 319 -24.62 -28.19 26.20
CA ILE A 319 -25.76 -27.28 26.10
C ILE A 319 -25.37 -25.95 25.44
N ASN A 320 -24.23 -25.36 25.82
CA ASN A 320 -23.75 -24.12 25.20
C ASN A 320 -23.42 -24.31 23.71
N GLU A 321 -22.80 -25.45 23.35
CA GLU A 321 -22.56 -25.84 21.97
C GLU A 321 -23.86 -25.97 21.19
N HIS A 322 -24.88 -26.62 21.77
CA HIS A 322 -26.19 -26.76 21.14
C HIS A 322 -26.87 -25.42 20.85
N ILE A 323 -26.79 -24.46 21.79
CA ILE A 323 -27.24 -23.08 21.55
C ILE A 323 -26.45 -22.45 20.40
N GLY A 324 -25.13 -22.66 20.36
CA GLY A 324 -24.28 -22.23 19.24
C GLY A 324 -24.71 -22.82 17.90
N TYR A 325 -25.02 -24.12 17.84
CA TYR A 325 -25.51 -24.79 16.64
C TYR A 325 -26.85 -24.25 16.18
N TYR A 326 -27.78 -23.97 17.09
CA TYR A 326 -29.04 -23.29 16.77
C TYR A 326 -28.79 -21.94 16.08
N ILE A 327 -27.94 -21.09 16.67
CA ILE A 327 -27.63 -19.76 16.11
C ILE A 327 -26.95 -19.89 14.74
N GLY A 328 -26.03 -20.84 14.60
CA GLY A 328 -25.36 -21.15 13.34
C GLY A 328 -26.34 -21.60 12.26
N TYR A 329 -27.22 -22.55 12.59
CA TYR A 329 -28.26 -23.07 11.69
C TYR A 329 -29.20 -21.96 11.23
N LYS A 330 -29.75 -21.16 12.17
CA LYS A 330 -30.65 -20.05 11.85
C LYS A 330 -30.03 -19.04 10.87
N LYS A 331 -28.79 -18.62 11.10
CA LYS A 331 -28.07 -17.70 10.19
C LYS A 331 -27.72 -18.37 8.86
N GLY A 332 -27.49 -19.68 8.86
CA GLY A 332 -27.16 -20.46 7.67
C GLY A 332 -28.35 -20.59 6.74
N ILE A 333 -29.52 -20.98 7.26
CA ILE A 333 -30.74 -21.12 6.45
C ILE A 333 -31.17 -19.79 5.83
N GLU A 334 -31.10 -18.68 6.58
CA GLU A 334 -31.34 -17.32 6.07
C GLU A 334 -30.45 -16.94 4.86
N LYS A 335 -29.26 -17.54 4.73
CA LYS A 335 -28.33 -17.30 3.62
C LYS A 335 -28.48 -18.28 2.46
N LEU A 336 -29.03 -19.46 2.72
CA LEU A 336 -29.10 -20.56 1.75
C LEU A 336 -30.43 -20.61 1.00
N THR A 337 -31.46 -19.92 1.48
CA THR A 337 -32.79 -19.90 0.88
C THR A 337 -33.22 -18.46 0.59
N ASP A 338 -34.04 -18.28 -0.46
CA ASP A 338 -34.67 -16.99 -0.76
C ASP A 338 -35.94 -16.73 0.10
N LYS A 339 -36.20 -17.57 1.11
CA LYS A 339 -37.38 -17.44 1.97
C LYS A 339 -37.04 -16.62 3.21
N ASP A 340 -37.97 -15.75 3.60
CA ASP A 340 -37.89 -15.06 4.88
C ASP A 340 -38.14 -16.05 6.03
N HIS A 341 -37.09 -16.31 6.81
CA HIS A 341 -37.10 -17.18 7.99
C HIS A 341 -37.13 -16.40 9.31
N SER A 342 -37.37 -15.08 9.27
CA SER A 342 -37.37 -14.22 10.46
C SER A 342 -38.47 -14.57 11.47
N GLN A 343 -39.57 -15.14 10.97
CA GLN A 343 -40.73 -15.56 11.77
C GLN A 343 -40.72 -17.05 12.11
N ASP A 344 -39.72 -17.81 11.66
CA ASP A 344 -39.64 -19.24 11.96
C ASP A 344 -39.50 -19.47 13.46
N THR A 345 -40.19 -20.49 13.95
CA THR A 345 -40.14 -20.95 15.33
C THR A 345 -39.13 -22.09 15.49
N TYR A 346 -38.34 -22.04 16.56
CA TYR A 346 -37.25 -22.99 16.82
C TYR A 346 -37.43 -23.63 18.20
N HIS A 347 -37.49 -24.96 18.23
CA HIS A 347 -37.56 -25.75 19.46
C HIS A 347 -36.23 -26.46 19.68
N LEU A 348 -35.55 -26.19 20.79
CA LEU A 348 -34.25 -26.78 21.11
C LEU A 348 -34.44 -28.06 21.92
N VAL A 349 -33.82 -29.16 21.44
CA VAL A 349 -33.96 -30.49 22.03
C VAL A 349 -32.59 -31.11 22.21
N ALA A 350 -32.23 -31.43 23.45
CA ALA A 350 -31.04 -32.22 23.74
C ALA A 350 -31.46 -33.65 24.10
N VAL A 351 -31.08 -34.60 23.27
CA VAL A 351 -31.32 -36.02 23.49
C VAL A 351 -30.07 -36.62 24.12
N CYS A 352 -30.21 -37.33 25.23
CA CYS A 352 -29.11 -38.05 25.85
C CYS A 352 -29.53 -39.45 26.27
N THR A 353 -28.61 -40.40 26.16
CA THR A 353 -28.92 -41.77 26.57
C THR A 353 -28.95 -41.91 28.08
N ARG A 354 -27.99 -41.34 28.79
CA ARG A 354 -27.90 -41.37 30.26
C ARG A 354 -28.52 -40.11 30.86
N TYR A 355 -29.18 -40.25 32.01
CA TYR A 355 -29.66 -39.09 32.75
C TYR A 355 -28.46 -38.21 33.12
N PRO A 356 -28.50 -36.90 32.88
CA PRO A 356 -27.34 -36.05 33.10
C PRO A 356 -27.33 -35.51 34.55
N GLU A 357 -26.93 -36.33 35.53
CA GLU A 357 -27.02 -35.97 36.95
C GLU A 357 -26.33 -34.64 37.28
N THR A 358 -25.11 -34.47 36.78
CA THR A 358 -24.30 -33.28 37.05
C THR A 358 -24.95 -32.01 36.49
N LEU A 359 -25.44 -32.05 35.24
CA LEU A 359 -26.12 -30.91 34.62
C LEU A 359 -27.41 -30.57 35.36
N ALA A 360 -28.23 -31.57 35.71
CA ALA A 360 -29.47 -31.36 36.45
C ALA A 360 -29.20 -30.74 37.84
N GLN A 361 -28.17 -31.23 38.54
CA GLN A 361 -27.76 -30.69 39.84
C GLN A 361 -27.28 -29.23 39.72
N GLN A 362 -26.46 -28.93 38.70
CA GLN A 362 -25.96 -27.57 38.46
C GLN A 362 -27.08 -26.59 38.07
N ALA A 363 -28.06 -27.05 37.30
CA ALA A 363 -29.21 -26.25 36.89
C ALA A 363 -30.15 -25.91 38.06
N GLY A 364 -30.22 -26.77 39.08
CA GLY A 364 -31.02 -26.54 40.28
C GLY A 364 -32.49 -26.26 39.94
N ALA A 365 -33.01 -25.10 40.37
CA ALA A 365 -34.40 -24.70 40.15
C ALA A 365 -34.80 -24.53 38.67
N LYS A 366 -33.82 -24.44 37.75
CA LYS A 366 -34.05 -24.34 36.31
C LYS A 366 -34.32 -25.69 35.65
N TRP A 367 -34.08 -26.79 36.36
CA TRP A 367 -34.36 -28.14 35.89
C TRP A 367 -35.72 -28.59 36.40
N SER A 368 -36.63 -28.92 35.48
CA SER A 368 -37.95 -29.44 35.85
C SER A 368 -38.31 -30.66 35.01
N LYS A 369 -39.03 -31.60 35.62
CA LYS A 369 -39.53 -32.78 34.93
C LYS A 369 -40.87 -32.43 34.29
N LEU A 370 -40.97 -32.59 32.96
CA LEU A 370 -42.24 -32.41 32.24
C LEU A 370 -43.05 -33.70 32.26
N GLN A 371 -42.39 -34.81 31.93
CA GLN A 371 -42.95 -36.15 31.95
C GLN A 371 -41.86 -37.21 32.14
N LYS A 372 -42.20 -38.49 32.08
CA LYS A 372 -41.22 -39.57 32.27
C LYS A 372 -40.17 -39.56 31.15
N GLY A 373 -38.92 -39.32 31.52
CA GLY A 373 -37.79 -39.22 30.58
C GLY A 373 -37.74 -37.93 29.75
N VAL A 374 -38.59 -36.95 30.03
CA VAL A 374 -38.54 -35.63 29.39
C VAL A 374 -38.52 -34.54 30.44
N TYR A 375 -37.53 -33.66 30.31
CA TYR A 375 -37.23 -32.59 31.25
C TYR A 375 -37.14 -31.27 30.51
N LYS A 376 -37.27 -30.17 31.25
CA LYS A 376 -37.05 -28.81 30.77
C LYS A 376 -35.86 -28.23 31.51
N LEU A 377 -34.96 -27.61 30.75
CA LEU A 377 -33.90 -26.74 31.24
C LEU A 377 -34.25 -25.29 30.86
N ASP A 378 -34.58 -24.49 31.87
CA ASP A 378 -35.05 -23.11 31.73
C ASP A 378 -33.87 -22.12 31.84
N LEU A 379 -33.37 -21.68 30.68
CA LEU A 379 -32.29 -20.68 30.57
C LEU A 379 -32.82 -19.43 29.87
N LEU A 380 -31.95 -18.66 29.19
CA LEU A 380 -32.41 -17.58 28.30
C LEU A 380 -33.26 -18.14 27.14
N LEU A 381 -32.98 -19.39 26.76
CA LEU A 381 -33.77 -20.19 25.84
C LEU A 381 -34.22 -21.45 26.57
N ASP A 382 -35.46 -21.85 26.34
CA ASP A 382 -35.98 -23.11 26.85
C ASP A 382 -35.42 -24.27 26.04
N ILE A 383 -34.89 -25.29 26.75
CA ILE A 383 -34.34 -26.50 26.12
C ILE A 383 -35.07 -27.71 26.68
N THR A 384 -35.61 -28.54 25.79
CA THR A 384 -36.22 -29.81 26.16
C THR A 384 -35.16 -30.89 26.19
N ILE A 385 -35.06 -31.62 27.30
CA ILE A 385 -34.11 -32.71 27.46
C ILE A 385 -34.85 -34.04 27.39
N VAL A 386 -34.44 -34.91 26.47
CA VAL A 386 -35.00 -36.26 26.30
C VAL A 386 -33.96 -37.28 26.76
N VAL A 387 -34.31 -38.08 27.76
CA VAL A 387 -33.45 -39.11 28.33
C VAL A 387 -33.93 -40.48 27.84
N THR A 388 -33.29 -41.02 26.80
CA THR A 388 -33.81 -42.20 26.08
C THR A 388 -33.86 -43.47 26.95
N SER A 389 -32.99 -43.59 27.97
CA SER A 389 -33.06 -44.68 28.97
C SER A 389 -34.25 -44.56 29.93
N GLN A 390 -34.94 -43.42 29.96
CA GLN A 390 -36.03 -43.12 30.90
C GLN A 390 -37.39 -42.89 30.24
N VAL A 391 -37.45 -42.49 28.96
CA VAL A 391 -38.71 -42.23 28.24
C VAL A 391 -39.70 -43.37 28.39
N GLU A 392 -40.98 -43.06 28.28
CA GLU A 392 -42.01 -44.08 28.40
C GLU A 392 -41.90 -45.15 27.30
N VAL A 393 -42.09 -46.43 27.65
CA VAL A 393 -42.01 -47.56 26.72
C VAL A 393 -43.35 -47.69 26.01
N THR A 394 -43.48 -46.97 24.91
CA THR A 394 -44.69 -46.89 24.08
C THR A 394 -44.31 -46.89 22.59
N PRO A 395 -45.22 -47.28 21.67
CA PRO A 395 -44.90 -47.34 20.25
C PRO A 395 -44.39 -46.03 19.66
N HIS A 396 -45.04 -44.90 19.96
CA HIS A 396 -44.64 -43.60 19.38
C HIS A 396 -43.24 -43.12 19.79
N ASN A 397 -42.65 -43.71 20.85
CA ASN A 397 -41.29 -43.43 21.30
C ASN A 397 -40.27 -44.43 20.75
N SER A 398 -40.64 -45.28 19.79
CA SER A 398 -39.82 -46.39 19.32
C SER A 398 -38.41 -45.96 18.92
N SER A 399 -38.26 -44.82 18.22
CA SER A 399 -36.95 -44.30 17.84
C SER A 399 -36.09 -43.95 19.05
N TRP A 400 -36.67 -43.38 20.12
CA TRP A 400 -35.93 -43.14 21.37
C TRP A 400 -35.56 -44.45 22.08
N LEU A 401 -36.45 -45.43 22.06
CA LEU A 401 -36.22 -46.74 22.68
C LEU A 401 -35.11 -47.53 21.97
N LEU A 402 -34.96 -47.41 20.65
CA LEU A 402 -33.85 -48.01 19.90
C LEU A 402 -32.47 -47.51 20.36
N PHE A 403 -32.39 -46.26 20.83
CA PHE A 403 -31.14 -45.63 21.29
C PHE A 403 -31.11 -45.44 22.81
N SER A 404 -31.87 -46.24 23.57
CA SER A 404 -31.90 -46.21 25.03
C SER A 404 -30.71 -46.91 25.69
N HIS A 405 -29.95 -47.70 24.93
CA HIS A 405 -28.85 -48.54 25.39
C HIS A 405 -29.25 -49.45 26.59
N ASP A 406 -30.49 -49.95 26.51
CA ASP A 406 -31.13 -50.90 27.42
C ASP A 406 -31.74 -52.02 26.58
N LYS A 407 -31.31 -53.25 26.84
CA LYS A 407 -31.65 -54.40 25.99
C LYS A 407 -33.16 -54.63 25.86
N ASN A 408 -33.90 -54.53 26.95
CA ASN A 408 -35.34 -54.81 26.94
C ASN A 408 -36.10 -53.74 26.15
N ARG A 409 -35.71 -52.47 26.30
CA ARG A 409 -36.30 -51.35 25.54
C ARG A 409 -35.97 -51.41 24.06
N VAL A 410 -34.73 -51.77 23.71
CA VAL A 410 -34.29 -51.91 22.31
C VAL A 410 -35.02 -53.06 21.64
N GLU A 411 -35.09 -54.24 22.25
CA GLU A 411 -35.79 -55.39 21.68
C GLU A 411 -37.31 -55.14 21.58
N TYR A 412 -37.91 -54.45 22.56
CA TYR A 412 -39.30 -54.01 22.45
C TYR A 412 -39.51 -53.13 21.20
N ALA A 413 -38.63 -52.14 20.98
CA ALA A 413 -38.76 -51.23 19.86
C ALA A 413 -38.54 -51.90 18.50
N LEU A 414 -37.58 -52.83 18.42
CA LEU A 414 -37.30 -53.63 17.23
C LEU A 414 -38.46 -54.55 16.84
N ALA A 415 -39.31 -54.96 17.79
CA ALA A 415 -40.47 -55.79 17.54
C ALA A 415 -41.70 -55.00 17.03
N LEU A 416 -41.65 -53.65 17.01
CA LEU A 416 -42.78 -52.84 16.57
C LEU A 416 -42.90 -52.80 15.03
N PRO A 417 -44.13 -52.85 14.47
CA PRO A 417 -44.33 -52.83 13.02
C PRO A 417 -43.72 -51.63 12.29
N GLU A 418 -43.71 -50.45 12.93
CA GLU A 418 -43.13 -49.22 12.38
C GLU A 418 -41.61 -49.28 12.15
N ASN A 419 -40.93 -50.23 12.79
CA ASN A 419 -39.49 -50.47 12.65
C ASN A 419 -39.17 -51.70 11.79
N ALA A 420 -40.17 -52.36 11.22
CA ALA A 420 -39.98 -53.57 10.41
C ALA A 420 -39.15 -53.30 9.15
N ASP A 421 -39.26 -52.09 8.59
CA ASP A 421 -38.57 -51.68 7.36
C ASP A 421 -37.21 -51.01 7.64
N LEU A 422 -36.72 -51.03 8.89
CA LEU A 422 -35.38 -50.52 9.19
C LEU A 422 -34.32 -51.35 8.43
N PRO A 423 -33.32 -50.70 7.82
CA PRO A 423 -32.21 -51.42 7.22
C PRO A 423 -31.55 -52.39 8.21
N GLU A 424 -31.28 -53.62 7.77
CA GLU A 424 -30.80 -54.72 8.63
C GLU A 424 -29.55 -54.38 9.45
N TYR A 425 -28.70 -53.49 8.94
CA TYR A 425 -27.50 -53.05 9.67
C TYR A 425 -27.81 -52.29 10.96
N ILE A 426 -28.96 -51.61 11.07
CA ILE A 426 -29.32 -50.83 12.27
C ILE A 426 -29.61 -51.76 13.46
N PRO A 427 -30.56 -52.71 13.40
CA PRO A 427 -30.79 -53.66 14.48
C PRO A 427 -29.54 -54.47 14.84
N ARG A 428 -28.73 -54.85 13.84
CA ARG A 428 -27.48 -55.57 14.04
C ARG A 428 -26.49 -54.78 14.89
N LEU A 429 -26.20 -53.53 14.53
CA LEU A 429 -25.27 -52.68 15.26
C LEU A 429 -25.74 -52.39 16.69
N LEU A 430 -27.05 -52.13 16.89
CA LEU A 430 -27.61 -51.89 18.22
C LEU A 430 -27.44 -53.10 19.15
N ARG A 431 -27.64 -54.32 18.62
CA ARG A 431 -27.45 -55.56 19.38
C ARG A 431 -25.98 -55.85 19.65
N GLU A 432 -25.09 -55.65 18.67
CA GLU A 432 -23.64 -55.81 18.83
C GLU A 432 -23.09 -54.90 19.95
N ASP A 433 -23.52 -53.62 19.97
CA ASP A 433 -23.13 -52.65 21.01
C ASP A 433 -23.61 -53.09 22.42
N LEU A 434 -24.84 -53.59 22.53
CA LEU A 434 -25.38 -54.11 23.79
C LEU A 434 -24.63 -55.37 24.30
N GLN A 435 -24.20 -56.25 23.38
CA GLN A 435 -23.42 -57.43 23.74
C GLN A 435 -22.03 -57.07 24.27
N LEU A 436 -21.37 -56.10 23.64
CA LEU A 436 -20.08 -55.57 24.12
C LEU A 436 -20.20 -55.02 25.56
N LYS A 437 -21.30 -54.33 25.86
CA LYS A 437 -21.59 -53.84 27.20
C LYS A 437 -21.78 -54.98 28.22
N GLU A 438 -22.49 -56.06 27.87
CA GLU A 438 -22.65 -57.22 28.75
C GLU A 438 -21.30 -57.89 29.03
N ALA A 439 -20.44 -58.02 28.01
CA ALA A 439 -19.10 -58.60 28.13
C ALA A 439 -18.12 -57.76 28.95
N LEU A 440 -18.28 -56.44 28.99
CA LEU A 440 -17.45 -55.53 29.80
C LEU A 440 -17.86 -55.46 31.28
N ASN A 441 -19.08 -55.90 31.60
CA ASN A 441 -19.62 -55.91 32.97
C ASN A 441 -19.59 -57.31 33.63
N THR A 442 -19.03 -58.30 32.94
CA THR A 442 -18.70 -59.65 33.45
C THR A 442 -17.19 -59.75 33.64
#